data_AF-A0A928XDE4-F1
#
_entry.id   AF-A0A928XDE4-F1
#
_cell.length_a   1.000
_cell.length_b   1.000
_cell.length_c   1.000
_cell.angle_alpha   90.00
_cell.angle_beta   90.00
_cell.angle_gamma   90.00
#
_symmetry.space_group_name_H-M   'P 1'
#
loop_
_entity.id
_entity.type
_entity.pdbx_description
1 polymer ?
#
loop_
_entity_poly.entity_id
_entity_poly.type
_entity_poly.pdbx_seq_one_letter_code
_entity_poly.pdbx_strand_id
1 'polypeptide(L)'
;MKRTIQTKAAAILASACCGLFTTQTTAETCEFTGLVNNNWSENGNWDCGNAPTSSDIAVIPNGKTCTLNGADGDALQIIIETGGRLDIPKGSTLTLHGTGSDQEDSSVINGKLRFVTGTGDDPELVIVQDHWIINTATPGVGDGIVGEVKGLIKGGSGDVLTIAHGVALSFLLSGHLEVQTELSLYATLLVESGKTVTLNTYGKSGGGQIVVAGGTLEVDEEISGDLSLKITSGTANLDAECTALSGLICVSGGTLNVNESLCTTGNICYRGGSICVADGATAIFSGTCP
;
A
#
# COMPACT_ATOMS: atom_id res chain seq x y z
N MET A 1 44.42 36.77 -65.21
CA MET A 1 43.47 36.22 -64.19
C MET A 1 43.97 34.84 -63.77
N LYS A 2 44.76 34.75 -62.69
CA LYS A 2 45.23 33.47 -62.12
C LYS A 2 44.21 33.01 -61.08
N ARG A 3 43.61 31.82 -61.27
CA ARG A 3 42.75 31.17 -60.27
C ARG A 3 43.58 30.15 -59.49
N THR A 4 43.67 30.36 -58.18
CA THR A 4 44.30 29.46 -57.21
C THR A 4 43.24 28.48 -56.71
N ILE A 5 43.48 27.17 -56.85
CA ILE A 5 42.63 26.10 -56.31
C ILE A 5 43.17 25.75 -54.92
N GLN A 6 42.39 26.01 -53.87
CA GLN A 6 42.66 25.57 -52.51
C GLN A 6 42.03 24.20 -52.27
N THR A 7 42.87 23.18 -52.08
CA THR A 7 42.47 21.85 -51.61
C THR A 7 42.42 21.88 -50.09
N LYS A 8 41.22 21.80 -49.49
CA LYS A 8 41.05 21.63 -48.04
C LYS A 8 41.00 20.14 -47.70
N ALA A 9 41.93 19.69 -46.87
CA ALA A 9 41.94 18.35 -46.28
C ALA A 9 40.80 18.22 -45.25
N ALA A 10 40.01 17.15 -45.36
CA ALA A 10 38.99 16.79 -44.39
C ALA A 10 39.62 15.89 -43.31
N ALA A 11 39.59 16.35 -42.05
CA ALA A 11 39.94 15.54 -40.89
C ALA A 11 38.71 14.73 -40.46
N ILE A 12 38.83 13.40 -40.51
CA ILE A 12 37.83 12.46 -40.00
C ILE A 12 38.07 12.31 -38.50
N LEU A 13 37.19 12.89 -37.67
CA LEU A 13 37.14 12.58 -36.23
C LEU A 13 36.41 11.24 -36.06
N ALA A 14 37.16 10.19 -35.71
CA ALA A 14 36.58 8.94 -35.20
C ALA A 14 36.15 9.18 -33.74
N SER A 15 34.87 9.50 -33.54
CA SER A 15 34.29 9.60 -32.20
C SER A 15 34.07 8.20 -31.65
N ALA A 16 34.93 7.77 -30.73
CA ALA A 16 34.77 6.52 -29.99
C ALA A 16 33.56 6.64 -29.06
N CYS A 17 32.41 6.13 -29.48
CA CYS A 17 31.28 5.82 -28.60
C CYS A 17 31.67 4.65 -27.68
N CYS A 18 32.49 4.92 -26.65
CA CYS A 18 32.55 4.05 -25.48
C CYS A 18 31.24 4.23 -24.72
N GLY A 19 30.21 3.51 -25.17
CA GLY A 19 28.95 3.38 -24.44
C GLY A 19 29.26 2.81 -23.06
N LEU A 20 28.98 3.60 -22.03
CA LEU A 20 28.89 3.13 -20.65
C LEU A 20 27.70 2.17 -20.61
N PHE A 21 27.97 0.88 -20.82
CA PHE A 21 27.01 -0.16 -20.48
C PHE A 21 27.00 -0.23 -18.95
N THR A 22 26.03 0.43 -18.33
CA THR A 22 25.68 0.16 -16.94
C THR A 22 25.25 -1.29 -16.88
N THR A 23 26.08 -2.16 -16.31
CA THR A 23 25.68 -3.53 -16.00
C THR A 23 24.55 -3.42 -15.00
N GLN A 24 23.33 -3.76 -15.41
CA GLN A 24 22.20 -3.86 -14.52
C GLN A 24 22.54 -4.96 -13.50
N THR A 25 22.83 -4.56 -12.27
CA THR A 25 23.01 -5.50 -11.17
C THR A 25 21.66 -6.17 -10.95
N THR A 26 21.62 -7.49 -11.04
CA THR A 26 20.42 -8.26 -10.68
C THR A 26 20.10 -8.00 -9.22
N ALA A 27 18.83 -7.79 -8.89
CA ALA A 27 18.39 -7.63 -7.51
C ALA A 27 18.91 -8.78 -6.65
N GLU A 28 19.64 -8.45 -5.58
CA GLU A 28 20.11 -9.45 -4.63
C GLU A 28 18.97 -9.83 -3.69
N THR A 29 18.79 -11.11 -3.41
CA THR A 29 17.83 -11.57 -2.40
C THR A 29 18.56 -11.71 -1.07
N CYS A 30 18.12 -10.93 -0.08
CA CYS A 30 18.68 -10.90 1.26
C CYS A 30 17.68 -11.52 2.25
N GLU A 31 18.01 -12.67 2.83
CA GLU A 31 17.21 -13.37 3.82
C GLU A 31 17.59 -12.96 5.25
N PHE A 32 16.58 -12.64 6.05
CA PHE A 32 16.73 -12.27 7.45
C PHE A 32 17.03 -13.49 8.33
N THR A 33 18.25 -13.58 8.81
CA THR A 33 18.73 -14.65 9.70
C THR A 33 18.48 -14.34 11.19
N GLY A 34 18.52 -13.06 11.57
CA GLY A 34 18.40 -12.60 12.97
C GLY A 34 19.50 -13.15 13.90
N LEU A 35 20.70 -13.43 13.37
CA LEU A 35 21.79 -14.05 14.13
C LEU A 35 22.41 -13.13 15.20
N VAL A 36 22.41 -11.81 14.96
CA VAL A 36 22.93 -10.81 15.90
C VAL A 36 21.83 -10.33 16.82
N ASN A 37 20.70 -9.90 16.25
CA ASN A 37 19.51 -9.42 16.97
C ASN A 37 18.30 -9.36 15.98
N ASN A 38 17.25 -8.61 16.33
CA ASN A 38 16.05 -8.44 15.48
C ASN A 38 16.07 -7.14 14.64
N ASN A 39 17.17 -6.40 14.60
CA ASN A 39 17.23 -5.10 13.93
C ASN A 39 17.48 -5.23 12.42
N TRP A 40 16.67 -4.56 11.60
CA TRP A 40 16.85 -4.49 10.14
C TRP A 40 18.20 -3.93 9.75
N SER A 41 18.67 -2.86 10.40
CA SER A 41 19.89 -2.14 9.98
C SER A 41 21.20 -2.86 10.34
N GLU A 42 21.13 -4.01 11.01
CA GLU A 42 22.31 -4.76 11.44
C GLU A 42 22.71 -5.76 10.35
N ASN A 43 23.82 -5.47 9.66
CA ASN A 43 24.32 -6.27 8.53
C ASN A 43 24.48 -7.75 8.88
N GLY A 44 24.90 -8.08 10.10
CA GLY A 44 25.05 -9.47 10.55
C GLY A 44 23.74 -10.26 10.68
N ASN A 45 22.58 -9.61 10.52
CA ASN A 45 21.28 -10.28 10.49
C ASN A 45 20.85 -10.72 9.09
N TRP A 46 21.59 -10.40 8.03
CA TRP A 46 21.21 -10.75 6.65
C TRP A 46 22.25 -11.68 6.03
N ASP A 47 21.79 -12.69 5.30
CA ASP A 47 22.67 -13.71 4.70
C ASP A 47 23.56 -13.15 3.56
N CYS A 48 23.10 -12.10 2.87
CA CYS A 48 23.86 -11.33 1.88
C CYS A 48 24.99 -10.48 2.51
N GLY A 49 25.00 -10.35 3.85
CA GLY A 49 26.07 -9.66 4.59
C GLY A 49 25.89 -8.13 4.70
N ASN A 50 24.78 -7.58 4.21
CA ASN A 50 24.36 -6.20 4.40
C ASN A 50 22.85 -6.10 4.61
N ALA A 51 22.38 -5.00 5.23
CA ALA A 51 20.95 -4.68 5.21
C ALA A 51 20.46 -4.47 3.75
N PRO A 52 19.24 -4.90 3.40
CA PRO A 52 18.66 -4.66 2.10
C PRO A 52 18.57 -3.16 1.78
N THR A 53 18.68 -2.85 0.50
CA THR A 53 18.56 -1.50 -0.07
C THR A 53 17.48 -1.47 -1.16
N SER A 54 17.22 -0.30 -1.75
CA SER A 54 16.25 -0.11 -2.86
C SER A 54 16.40 -1.04 -4.07
N SER A 55 17.54 -1.73 -4.24
CA SER A 55 17.75 -2.70 -5.32
C SER A 55 17.53 -4.15 -4.92
N ASP A 56 17.27 -4.42 -3.65
CA ASP A 56 17.34 -5.77 -3.08
C ASP A 56 15.95 -6.29 -2.69
N ILE A 57 15.78 -7.60 -2.74
CA ILE A 57 14.58 -8.27 -2.24
C ILE A 57 14.84 -8.70 -0.80
N ALA A 58 14.09 -8.13 0.14
CA ALA A 58 14.19 -8.48 1.55
C ALA A 58 13.25 -9.64 1.89
N VAL A 59 13.78 -10.74 2.43
CA VAL A 59 12.98 -11.90 2.84
C VAL A 59 12.99 -12.04 4.36
N ILE A 60 11.80 -12.13 4.97
CA ILE A 60 11.62 -12.43 6.39
C ILE A 60 11.02 -13.84 6.50
N PRO A 61 11.84 -14.85 6.87
CA PRO A 61 11.40 -16.23 6.91
C PRO A 61 10.34 -16.53 7.96
N ASN A 62 9.68 -17.68 7.81
CA ASN A 62 8.76 -18.21 8.81
C ASN A 62 9.38 -18.25 10.22
N GLY A 63 8.64 -17.75 11.21
CA GLY A 63 9.02 -17.75 12.62
C GLY A 63 10.07 -16.70 12.99
N LYS A 64 10.52 -15.86 12.03
CA LYS A 64 11.43 -14.75 12.29
C LYS A 64 10.65 -13.46 12.52
N THR A 65 11.25 -12.58 13.32
CA THR A 65 10.77 -11.22 13.55
C THR A 65 11.90 -10.25 13.26
N CYS A 66 11.68 -9.38 12.29
CA CYS A 66 12.54 -8.24 11.99
C CYS A 66 11.87 -6.95 12.50
N THR A 67 12.65 -5.97 12.92
CA THR A 67 12.16 -4.70 13.46
C THR A 67 13.06 -3.56 12.95
N LEU A 68 12.47 -2.45 12.51
CA LEU A 68 13.25 -1.29 12.05
C LEU A 68 13.93 -0.50 13.19
N ASN A 69 13.55 -0.72 14.46
CA ASN A 69 14.25 -0.28 15.68
C ASN A 69 14.82 1.17 15.69
N GLY A 70 14.11 2.12 15.05
CA GLY A 70 14.50 3.53 14.99
C GLY A 70 15.49 3.87 13.85
N ALA A 71 15.78 2.93 12.97
CA ALA A 71 16.35 3.16 11.65
C ALA A 71 15.26 3.06 10.58
N ASP A 72 15.56 3.56 9.38
CA ASP A 72 14.72 3.34 8.21
C ASP A 72 15.16 2.06 7.49
N GLY A 73 14.18 1.38 6.90
CA GLY A 73 14.37 0.21 6.04
C GLY A 73 14.10 0.58 4.58
N ASP A 74 14.84 -0.04 3.68
CA ASP A 74 14.70 0.15 2.25
C ASP A 74 14.76 -1.21 1.56
N ALA A 75 13.90 -1.44 0.57
CA ALA A 75 13.87 -2.65 -0.24
C ALA A 75 13.24 -2.37 -1.61
N LEU A 76 13.65 -3.12 -2.63
CA LEU A 76 12.90 -3.20 -3.87
C LEU A 76 11.55 -3.87 -3.60
N GLN A 77 11.60 -5.04 -2.97
CA GLN A 77 10.44 -5.86 -2.61
C GLN A 77 10.63 -6.42 -1.21
N ILE A 78 9.50 -6.68 -0.54
CA ILE A 78 9.51 -7.44 0.69
C ILE A 78 8.71 -8.73 0.56
N ILE A 79 9.32 -9.83 0.98
CA ILE A 79 8.70 -11.14 1.11
C ILE A 79 8.64 -11.48 2.60
N ILE A 80 7.44 -11.47 3.17
CA ILE A 80 7.22 -11.94 4.55
C ILE A 80 6.53 -13.29 4.45
N GLU A 81 7.28 -14.35 4.73
CA GLU A 81 6.73 -15.70 4.71
C GLU A 81 5.66 -15.89 5.79
N THR A 82 4.82 -16.92 5.64
CA THR A 82 3.84 -17.29 6.66
C THR A 82 4.52 -17.47 8.01
N GLY A 83 4.00 -16.83 9.05
CA GLY A 83 4.59 -16.83 10.40
C GLY A 83 5.78 -15.89 10.60
N GLY A 84 6.31 -15.30 9.53
CA GLY A 84 7.27 -14.20 9.59
C GLY A 84 6.60 -12.87 9.97
N ARG A 85 7.39 -11.94 10.50
CA ARG A 85 6.90 -10.62 10.95
C ARG A 85 7.91 -9.50 10.73
N LEU A 86 7.45 -8.39 10.16
CA LEU A 86 8.13 -7.10 10.19
C LEU A 86 7.39 -6.13 11.10
N ASP A 87 8.09 -5.56 12.08
CA ASP A 87 7.60 -4.50 12.95
C ASP A 87 8.23 -3.14 12.55
N ILE A 88 7.39 -2.16 12.23
CA ILE A 88 7.75 -0.76 11.93
C ILE A 88 7.33 0.08 13.16
N PRO A 89 8.25 0.39 14.09
CA PRO A 89 7.95 1.21 15.26
C PRO A 89 7.83 2.69 14.86
N LYS A 90 7.14 3.48 15.70
CA LYS A 90 7.18 4.96 15.61
C LYS A 90 8.62 5.47 15.45
N GLY A 91 8.78 6.47 14.60
CA GLY A 91 10.06 7.07 14.20
C GLY A 91 10.84 6.28 13.14
N SER A 92 10.28 5.21 12.57
CA SER A 92 10.88 4.44 11.47
C SER A 92 10.03 4.47 10.21
N THR A 93 10.70 4.41 9.06
CA THR A 93 10.10 4.31 7.73
C THR A 93 10.54 3.03 7.04
N LEU A 94 9.61 2.29 6.45
CA LEU A 94 9.92 1.30 5.40
C LEU A 94 9.63 1.93 4.04
N THR A 95 10.63 1.98 3.15
CA THR A 95 10.44 2.39 1.75
C THR A 95 10.48 1.16 0.85
N LEU A 96 9.47 1.02 -0.01
CA LEU A 96 9.41 0.00 -1.07
C LEU A 96 9.52 0.67 -2.44
N HIS A 97 10.50 0.26 -3.24
CA HIS A 97 10.73 0.78 -4.58
C HIS A 97 10.12 -0.16 -5.60
N GLY A 98 8.89 0.15 -6.03
CA GLY A 98 8.30 -0.52 -7.18
C GLY A 98 9.15 -0.33 -8.43
N THR A 99 9.07 -1.30 -9.34
CA THR A 99 9.71 -1.24 -10.67
C THR A 99 8.72 -0.87 -11.77
N GLY A 100 7.42 -0.77 -11.46
CA GLY A 100 6.35 -0.48 -12.41
C GLY A 100 5.04 -1.20 -12.08
N SER A 101 4.11 -1.14 -13.05
CA SER A 101 2.70 -1.53 -12.91
C SER A 101 2.42 -3.03 -12.83
N ASP A 102 3.46 -3.87 -12.87
CA ASP A 102 3.31 -5.28 -13.23
C ASP A 102 3.45 -6.19 -12.00
N GLN A 103 2.65 -7.24 -11.92
CA GLN A 103 2.58 -8.13 -10.76
C GLN A 103 3.88 -8.92 -10.51
N GLU A 104 4.76 -9.06 -11.50
CA GLU A 104 5.99 -9.86 -11.38
C GLU A 104 6.93 -9.33 -10.30
N ASP A 105 6.85 -8.04 -9.98
CA ASP A 105 7.68 -7.38 -8.99
C ASP A 105 6.92 -7.03 -7.69
N SER A 106 5.90 -7.83 -7.36
CA SER A 106 5.10 -7.63 -6.16
C SER A 106 5.85 -7.99 -4.88
N SER A 107 5.68 -7.17 -3.84
CA SER A 107 5.92 -7.62 -2.46
C SER A 107 4.90 -8.70 -2.08
N VAL A 108 5.35 -9.74 -1.37
CA VAL A 108 4.52 -10.87 -0.95
C VAL A 108 4.45 -10.90 0.58
N ILE A 109 3.29 -10.56 1.14
CA ILE A 109 3.07 -10.54 2.59
C ILE A 109 2.14 -11.68 2.98
N ASN A 110 2.74 -12.85 3.23
CA ASN A 110 2.08 -14.05 3.73
C ASN A 110 2.12 -14.17 5.27
N GLY A 111 2.98 -13.38 5.93
CA GLY A 111 3.01 -13.16 7.37
C GLY A 111 2.41 -11.81 7.75
N LYS A 112 3.11 -11.05 8.60
CA LYS A 112 2.62 -9.74 9.10
C LYS A 112 3.60 -8.61 8.88
N LEU A 113 3.09 -7.50 8.36
CA LEU A 113 3.73 -6.18 8.45
C LEU A 113 2.94 -5.35 9.46
N ARG A 114 3.60 -4.83 10.49
CA ARG A 114 2.92 -4.19 11.63
C ARG A 114 3.46 -2.81 11.93
N PHE A 115 2.57 -1.84 12.09
CA PHE A 115 2.90 -0.56 12.71
C PHE A 115 2.75 -0.69 14.23
N VAL A 116 3.85 -0.51 14.96
CA VAL A 116 3.91 -0.78 16.40
C VAL A 116 4.30 0.44 17.22
N THR A 117 4.12 0.34 18.54
CA THR A 117 4.55 1.38 19.47
C THR A 117 6.06 1.62 19.40
N GLY A 118 6.47 2.86 19.66
CA GLY A 118 7.86 3.31 19.60
C GLY A 118 7.96 4.77 20.07
N THR A 119 9.01 5.45 19.66
CA THR A 119 9.25 6.87 19.98
C THR A 119 9.42 7.69 18.70
N GLY A 120 8.85 8.89 18.65
CA GLY A 120 8.92 9.76 17.48
C GLY A 120 7.59 9.83 16.72
N ASP A 121 7.69 10.18 15.45
CA ASP A 121 6.55 10.34 14.55
C ASP A 121 5.85 9.00 14.27
N ASP A 122 4.69 9.04 13.61
CA ASP A 122 3.97 7.84 13.24
C ASP A 122 4.83 6.96 12.30
N PRO A 123 4.83 5.63 12.46
CA PRO A 123 5.57 4.74 11.58
C PRO A 123 5.02 4.82 10.15
N GLU A 124 5.90 4.73 9.17
CA GLU A 124 5.57 4.96 7.77
C GLU A 124 5.86 3.75 6.88
N LEU A 125 4.95 3.46 5.95
CA LEU A 125 5.19 2.67 4.75
C LEU A 125 5.15 3.62 3.55
N VAL A 126 6.30 3.82 2.92
CA VAL A 126 6.46 4.68 1.75
C VAL A 126 6.54 3.81 0.51
N ILE A 127 5.70 4.13 -0.46
CA ILE A 127 5.69 3.53 -1.78
C ILE A 127 6.35 4.51 -2.75
N VAL A 128 7.36 4.04 -3.47
CA VAL A 128 8.04 4.79 -4.52
C VAL A 128 7.75 4.09 -5.84
N GLN A 129 7.09 4.79 -6.76
CA GLN A 129 6.49 4.22 -7.98
C GLN A 129 5.33 3.26 -7.67
N ASP A 130 4.61 2.84 -8.72
CA ASP A 130 3.56 1.84 -8.58
C ASP A 130 4.09 0.57 -7.92
N HIS A 131 3.36 0.07 -6.94
CA HIS A 131 3.78 -1.10 -6.18
C HIS A 131 2.62 -2.03 -5.89
N TRP A 132 2.87 -3.33 -6.02
CA TRP A 132 1.92 -4.38 -5.71
C TRP A 132 2.28 -5.06 -4.40
N ILE A 133 1.29 -5.20 -3.53
CA ILE A 133 1.37 -6.04 -2.34
C ILE A 133 0.34 -7.15 -2.49
N ILE A 134 0.83 -8.39 -2.52
CA ILE A 134 -0.01 -9.57 -2.65
C ILE A 134 0.15 -10.49 -1.46
N ASN A 135 -0.89 -11.29 -1.21
CA ASN A 135 -0.80 -12.44 -0.33
C ASN A 135 -1.24 -13.70 -1.07
N THR A 136 -0.35 -14.67 -1.10
CA THR A 136 -0.48 -15.94 -1.78
C THR A 136 -0.72 -17.10 -0.82
N ALA A 137 -0.67 -16.84 0.48
CA ALA A 137 -0.94 -17.83 1.51
C ALA A 137 -2.42 -18.20 1.59
N THR A 138 -2.66 -19.44 1.99
CA THR A 138 -3.99 -19.92 2.39
C THR A 138 -4.46 -19.12 3.60
N PRO A 139 -5.74 -18.72 3.68
CA PRO A 139 -6.24 -17.87 4.76
C PRO A 139 -5.85 -18.33 6.17
N GLY A 140 -5.07 -17.50 6.87
CA GLY A 140 -4.85 -17.54 8.32
C GLY A 140 -5.49 -16.32 8.99
N VAL A 141 -5.79 -16.39 10.29
CA VAL A 141 -6.35 -15.24 11.00
C VAL A 141 -5.24 -14.21 11.28
N GLY A 142 -5.32 -13.07 10.60
CA GLY A 142 -4.54 -11.87 10.92
C GLY A 142 -3.19 -11.73 10.22
N ASP A 143 -3.03 -12.34 9.03
CA ASP A 143 -1.91 -12.08 8.13
C ASP A 143 -2.23 -10.87 7.23
N GLY A 144 -1.22 -10.04 6.93
CA GLY A 144 -1.38 -8.80 6.17
C GLY A 144 -0.70 -7.58 6.80
N ILE A 145 -1.24 -6.40 6.55
CA ILE A 145 -0.75 -5.11 7.06
C ILE A 145 -1.63 -4.67 8.23
N VAL A 146 -1.04 -4.47 9.40
CA VAL A 146 -1.78 -4.25 10.65
C VAL A 146 -1.25 -3.03 11.42
N GLY A 147 -2.11 -2.06 11.69
CA GLY A 147 -1.82 -0.89 12.51
C GLY A 147 -2.17 -1.06 13.99
N GLU A 148 -1.22 -1.43 14.85
CA GLU A 148 -1.47 -1.42 16.30
C GLU A 148 -1.53 0.01 16.84
N VAL A 149 -0.63 0.86 16.35
CA VAL A 149 -0.67 2.33 16.44
C VAL A 149 -1.09 2.92 15.11
N LYS A 150 -1.33 4.25 15.07
CA LYS A 150 -1.54 4.96 13.82
C LYS A 150 -0.30 4.79 12.93
N GLY A 151 -0.46 4.07 11.81
CA GLY A 151 0.54 3.95 10.77
C GLY A 151 0.14 4.74 9.53
N LEU A 152 1.13 5.33 8.88
CA LEU A 152 0.95 6.11 7.65
C LEU A 152 1.41 5.30 6.45
N ILE A 153 0.54 5.13 5.46
CA ILE A 153 0.87 4.57 4.14
C ILE A 153 0.84 5.73 3.15
N LYS A 154 1.96 6.06 2.50
CA LYS A 154 2.04 7.20 1.58
C LYS A 154 2.81 6.87 0.31
N GLY A 155 2.52 7.59 -0.75
CA GLY A 155 3.18 7.49 -2.05
C GLY A 155 3.34 8.87 -2.69
N GLY A 156 4.17 8.94 -3.73
CA GLY A 156 4.28 10.13 -4.57
C GLY A 156 2.99 10.41 -5.35
N SER A 157 2.88 11.61 -5.92
CA SER A 157 1.77 11.92 -6.82
C SER A 157 1.85 11.02 -8.06
N GLY A 158 0.79 10.26 -8.31
CA GLY A 158 0.70 9.29 -9.40
C GLY A 158 1.23 7.89 -9.05
N ASP A 159 1.78 7.69 -7.85
CA ASP A 159 2.16 6.35 -7.39
C ASP A 159 0.92 5.60 -6.92
N VAL A 160 0.70 4.40 -7.47
CA VAL A 160 -0.44 3.54 -7.13
C VAL A 160 0.03 2.38 -6.26
N LEU A 161 -0.53 2.28 -5.05
CA LEU A 161 -0.43 1.08 -4.23
C LEU A 161 -1.57 0.13 -4.61
N THR A 162 -1.23 -1.02 -5.17
CA THR A 162 -2.20 -2.10 -5.40
C THR A 162 -2.09 -3.14 -4.30
N ILE A 163 -3.21 -3.39 -3.61
CA ILE A 163 -3.30 -4.44 -2.61
C ILE A 163 -4.25 -5.51 -3.12
N ALA A 164 -3.73 -6.70 -3.40
CA ALA A 164 -4.50 -7.79 -3.99
C ALA A 164 -4.31 -9.12 -3.26
N HIS A 165 -5.25 -10.04 -3.47
CA HIS A 165 -5.07 -11.42 -3.04
C HIS A 165 -4.67 -12.32 -4.21
N GLY A 166 -3.80 -13.29 -3.95
CA GLY A 166 -3.40 -14.30 -4.93
C GLY A 166 -4.43 -15.42 -5.11
N VAL A 167 -5.07 -15.89 -4.02
CA VAL A 167 -5.92 -17.11 -4.09
C VAL A 167 -7.19 -17.09 -3.22
N ALA A 168 -7.37 -16.11 -2.31
CA ALA A 168 -8.61 -15.90 -1.53
C ALA A 168 -8.61 -14.49 -0.90
N LEU A 169 -9.78 -13.88 -0.64
CA LEU A 169 -9.99 -12.54 -0.02
C LEU A 169 -9.46 -12.40 1.44
N SER A 170 -8.37 -13.08 1.80
CA SER A 170 -7.80 -13.15 3.15
C SER A 170 -6.71 -12.11 3.43
N PHE A 171 -6.25 -11.35 2.42
CA PHE A 171 -5.34 -10.26 2.74
C PHE A 171 -6.07 -9.19 3.53
N LEU A 172 -5.55 -8.92 4.73
CA LEU A 172 -6.14 -8.00 5.68
C LEU A 172 -5.28 -6.73 5.75
N LEU A 173 -5.89 -5.60 5.40
CA LEU A 173 -5.44 -4.29 5.84
C LEU A 173 -6.28 -3.94 7.08
N SER A 174 -5.68 -3.76 8.26
CA SER A 174 -6.45 -3.47 9.49
C SER A 174 -5.71 -2.58 10.47
N GLY A 175 -6.43 -2.16 11.52
CA GLY A 175 -5.87 -1.39 12.63
C GLY A 175 -6.06 0.11 12.49
N HIS A 176 -5.19 0.91 13.12
CA HIS A 176 -5.20 2.37 13.03
C HIS A 176 -4.32 2.81 11.85
N LEU A 177 -4.91 3.30 10.77
CA LEU A 177 -4.22 3.57 9.51
C LEU A 177 -4.61 4.91 8.91
N GLU A 178 -3.68 5.54 8.23
CA GLU A 178 -3.92 6.66 7.31
C GLU A 178 -3.30 6.34 5.96
N VAL A 179 -4.06 6.50 4.87
CA VAL A 179 -3.62 6.13 3.51
C VAL A 179 -3.60 7.36 2.60
N GLN A 180 -2.41 7.94 2.44
CA GLN A 180 -2.07 9.12 1.62
C GLN A 180 -1.42 8.71 0.28
N THR A 181 -1.99 7.73 -0.40
CA THR A 181 -1.55 7.28 -1.74
C THR A 181 -2.76 6.89 -2.57
N GLU A 182 -2.62 6.87 -3.91
CA GLU A 182 -3.63 6.23 -4.73
C GLU A 182 -3.65 4.74 -4.39
N LEU A 183 -4.85 4.19 -4.13
CA LEU A 183 -5.01 2.81 -3.66
C LEU A 183 -5.92 2.03 -4.60
N SER A 184 -5.44 0.92 -5.13
CA SER A 184 -6.25 -0.09 -5.81
C SER A 184 -6.46 -1.31 -4.89
N LEU A 185 -7.60 -1.38 -4.23
CA LEU A 185 -7.91 -2.38 -3.21
C LEU A 185 -8.72 -3.56 -3.80
N TYR A 186 -8.09 -4.72 -3.91
CA TYR A 186 -8.69 -6.01 -4.24
C TYR A 186 -8.64 -6.98 -3.05
N ALA A 187 -8.64 -6.45 -1.84
CA ALA A 187 -8.51 -7.18 -0.58
C ALA A 187 -9.55 -6.74 0.46
N THR A 188 -9.42 -7.19 1.70
CA THR A 188 -10.28 -6.73 2.81
C THR A 188 -9.58 -5.63 3.60
N LEU A 189 -10.19 -4.45 3.66
CA LEU A 189 -9.89 -3.42 4.66
C LEU A 189 -10.83 -3.58 5.86
N LEU A 190 -10.29 -3.89 7.04
CA LEU A 190 -11.06 -4.09 8.27
C LEU A 190 -10.80 -2.95 9.27
N VAL A 191 -11.86 -2.22 9.60
CA VAL A 191 -11.84 -1.17 10.62
C VAL A 191 -12.34 -1.74 11.95
N GLU A 192 -11.40 -2.15 12.78
CA GLU A 192 -11.64 -2.82 14.06
C GLU A 192 -12.14 -1.87 15.16
N SER A 193 -12.75 -2.42 16.21
CA SER A 193 -13.21 -1.66 17.37
C SER A 193 -12.13 -0.76 17.98
N GLY A 194 -12.46 0.52 18.17
CA GLY A 194 -11.56 1.51 18.75
C GLY A 194 -10.38 1.91 17.85
N LYS A 195 -10.40 1.53 16.56
CA LYS A 195 -9.42 1.95 15.56
C LYS A 195 -10.03 2.94 14.58
N THR A 196 -9.18 3.78 14.00
CA THR A 196 -9.56 4.71 12.94
C THR A 196 -8.78 4.37 11.67
N VAL A 197 -9.47 4.26 10.55
CA VAL A 197 -8.84 4.21 9.23
C VAL A 197 -9.27 5.45 8.45
N THR A 198 -8.30 6.21 7.96
CA THR A 198 -8.53 7.39 7.13
C THR A 198 -8.02 7.13 5.72
N LEU A 199 -8.88 7.33 4.72
CA LEU A 199 -8.56 7.28 3.30
C LEU A 199 -8.53 8.70 2.76
N ASN A 200 -7.35 9.25 2.47
CA ASN A 200 -7.19 10.66 2.12
C ASN A 200 -6.17 10.92 0.98
N THR A 201 -5.99 12.20 0.64
CA THR A 201 -5.07 12.78 -0.38
C THR A 201 -5.29 12.40 -1.85
N TYR A 202 -5.49 11.13 -2.18
CA TYR A 202 -5.64 10.64 -3.55
C TYR A 202 -6.79 9.65 -3.67
N GLY A 203 -7.26 9.40 -4.90
CA GLY A 203 -8.36 8.49 -5.18
C GLY A 203 -8.12 7.05 -4.68
N LYS A 204 -9.22 6.35 -4.39
CA LYS A 204 -9.25 4.97 -3.95
C LYS A 204 -10.14 4.19 -4.92
N SER A 205 -9.73 3.01 -5.35
CA SER A 205 -10.48 2.18 -6.29
C SER A 205 -10.34 0.68 -5.99
N GLY A 206 -10.98 -0.18 -6.78
CA GLY A 206 -10.75 -1.62 -6.77
C GLY A 206 -12.01 -2.46 -6.79
N GLY A 207 -11.90 -3.71 -6.31
CA GLY A 207 -13.00 -4.69 -6.27
C GLY A 207 -13.04 -5.51 -4.98
N GLY A 208 -12.30 -5.09 -3.96
CA GLY A 208 -12.28 -5.70 -2.64
C GLY A 208 -13.48 -5.34 -1.76
N GLN A 209 -13.27 -5.34 -0.45
CA GLN A 209 -14.29 -4.93 0.50
C GLN A 209 -13.71 -4.10 1.65
N ILE A 210 -14.50 -3.16 2.13
CA ILE A 210 -14.28 -2.42 3.37
C ILE A 210 -15.29 -2.91 4.39
N VAL A 211 -14.82 -3.31 5.57
CA VAL A 211 -15.63 -3.81 6.67
C VAL A 211 -15.41 -2.94 7.89
N VAL A 212 -16.44 -2.22 8.32
CA VAL A 212 -16.45 -1.46 9.57
C VAL A 212 -17.08 -2.31 10.66
N ALA A 213 -16.25 -2.68 11.65
CA ALA A 213 -16.57 -3.62 12.72
C ALA A 213 -16.25 -3.04 14.11
N GLY A 214 -16.64 -1.78 14.31
CA GLY A 214 -16.64 -1.12 15.62
C GLY A 214 -15.74 0.10 15.71
N GLY A 215 -14.90 0.34 14.71
CA GLY A 215 -14.06 1.53 14.63
C GLY A 215 -14.69 2.65 13.81
N THR A 216 -13.85 3.56 13.34
CA THR A 216 -14.23 4.69 12.50
C THR A 216 -13.50 4.63 11.16
N LEU A 217 -14.26 4.62 10.07
CA LEU A 217 -13.75 4.85 8.72
C LEU A 217 -14.00 6.31 8.36
N GLU A 218 -12.95 7.05 8.00
CA GLU A 218 -13.01 8.40 7.44
C GLU A 218 -12.61 8.31 5.96
N VAL A 219 -13.47 8.78 5.06
CA VAL A 219 -13.22 8.81 3.61
C VAL A 219 -13.26 10.26 3.15
N ASP A 220 -12.07 10.85 3.04
CA ASP A 220 -11.89 12.27 2.68
C ASP A 220 -11.68 12.46 1.18
N GLU A 221 -11.41 11.38 0.45
CA GLU A 221 -11.13 11.40 -0.99
C GLU A 221 -12.00 10.42 -1.77
N GLU A 222 -12.12 10.66 -3.08
CA GLU A 222 -12.93 9.84 -3.96
C GLU A 222 -12.62 8.35 -3.81
N ILE A 223 -13.68 7.56 -3.64
CA ILE A 223 -13.62 6.10 -3.65
C ILE A 223 -14.54 5.55 -4.73
N SER A 224 -14.03 4.69 -5.60
CA SER A 224 -14.76 4.17 -6.76
C SER A 224 -14.56 2.68 -7.03
N GLY A 225 -15.32 2.12 -7.97
CA GLY A 225 -15.17 0.75 -8.45
C GLY A 225 -16.09 -0.27 -7.78
N ASP A 226 -15.78 -1.56 -7.93
CA ASP A 226 -16.60 -2.68 -7.43
C ASP A 226 -16.38 -3.00 -5.94
N LEU A 227 -15.93 -1.99 -5.20
CA LEU A 227 -15.71 -2.08 -3.77
C LEU A 227 -17.03 -2.25 -3.02
N SER A 228 -17.09 -3.27 -2.16
CA SER A 228 -18.20 -3.47 -1.23
C SER A 228 -17.94 -2.76 0.10
N LEU A 229 -18.93 -2.03 0.63
CA LEU A 229 -18.87 -1.39 1.94
C LEU A 229 -19.83 -2.07 2.91
N LYS A 230 -19.29 -2.66 3.99
CA LYS A 230 -20.06 -3.38 5.00
C LYS A 230 -19.88 -2.74 6.37
N ILE A 231 -20.98 -2.29 6.97
CA ILE A 231 -20.99 -1.68 8.29
C ILE A 231 -21.76 -2.61 9.21
N THR A 232 -21.04 -3.21 10.15
CA THR A 232 -21.56 -4.17 11.13
C THR A 232 -21.67 -3.56 12.52
N SER A 233 -20.77 -2.63 12.83
CA SER A 233 -20.77 -1.74 13.99
C SER A 233 -19.78 -0.59 13.74
N GLY A 234 -19.74 0.41 14.61
CA GLY A 234 -18.88 1.58 14.41
C GLY A 234 -19.47 2.62 13.47
N THR A 235 -18.62 3.45 12.87
CA THR A 235 -19.02 4.58 12.03
C THR A 235 -18.22 4.62 10.73
N ALA A 236 -18.88 4.86 9.61
CA ALA A 236 -18.24 5.26 8.36
C ALA A 236 -18.71 6.66 7.99
N ASN A 237 -17.77 7.59 7.81
CA ASN A 237 -18.02 8.93 7.32
C ASN A 237 -17.52 9.02 5.89
N LEU A 238 -18.40 9.41 4.98
CA LEU A 238 -18.10 9.67 3.58
C LEU A 238 -18.12 11.18 3.36
N ASP A 239 -16.95 11.79 3.50
CA ASP A 239 -16.68 13.22 3.36
C ASP A 239 -16.13 13.58 1.97
N ALA A 240 -15.86 12.59 1.13
CA ALA A 240 -15.42 12.76 -0.24
C ALA A 240 -16.53 13.32 -1.15
N GLU A 241 -16.17 14.27 -2.02
CA GLU A 241 -17.09 14.88 -3.00
C GLU A 241 -17.79 13.85 -3.89
N CYS A 242 -17.15 12.70 -4.14
CA CYS A 242 -17.69 11.61 -4.95
C CYS A 242 -17.32 10.25 -4.34
N THR A 243 -18.30 9.51 -3.83
CA THR A 243 -18.14 8.08 -3.48
C THR A 243 -18.99 7.23 -4.43
N ALA A 244 -18.36 6.52 -5.38
CA ALA A 244 -19.03 5.81 -6.49
C ALA A 244 -18.80 4.28 -6.43
N LEU A 245 -19.61 3.56 -5.67
CA LEU A 245 -19.41 2.12 -5.41
C LEU A 245 -20.37 1.24 -6.23
N SER A 246 -19.88 0.25 -6.99
CA SER A 246 -20.73 -0.76 -7.65
C SER A 246 -20.89 -2.05 -6.85
N GLY A 247 -20.07 -2.26 -5.81
CA GLY A 247 -20.17 -3.40 -4.91
C GLY A 247 -21.37 -3.32 -3.95
N LEU A 248 -21.51 -4.33 -3.09
CA LEU A 248 -22.58 -4.36 -2.09
C LEU A 248 -22.35 -3.29 -1.01
N ILE A 249 -23.35 -2.43 -0.77
CA ILE A 249 -23.40 -1.60 0.44
C ILE A 249 -24.33 -2.28 1.45
N CYS A 250 -23.81 -2.66 2.62
CA CYS A 250 -24.60 -3.38 3.63
C CYS A 250 -24.42 -2.75 5.00
N VAL A 251 -25.50 -2.17 5.55
CA VAL A 251 -25.55 -1.65 6.91
C VAL A 251 -26.40 -2.60 7.75
N SER A 252 -25.72 -3.35 8.62
CA SER A 252 -26.33 -4.31 9.54
C SER A 252 -26.28 -3.87 11.01
N GLY A 253 -25.49 -2.82 11.28
CA GLY A 253 -25.34 -2.13 12.55
C GLY A 253 -24.49 -0.88 12.35
N GLY A 254 -24.18 -0.14 13.42
CA GLY A 254 -23.38 1.08 13.34
C GLY A 254 -24.06 2.21 12.55
N THR A 255 -23.24 3.13 12.04
CA THR A 255 -23.70 4.33 11.32
C THR A 255 -22.93 4.53 10.02
N LEU A 256 -23.63 4.75 8.92
CA LEU A 256 -23.11 5.32 7.68
C LEU A 256 -23.50 6.79 7.61
N ASN A 257 -22.54 7.70 7.64
CA ASN A 257 -22.74 9.13 7.40
C ASN A 257 -22.29 9.46 5.98
N VAL A 258 -23.20 10.01 5.18
CA VAL A 258 -22.93 10.58 3.86
C VAL A 258 -22.93 12.09 4.02
N ASN A 259 -21.75 12.69 4.04
CA ASN A 259 -21.57 14.12 4.29
C ASN A 259 -21.48 14.93 2.99
N GLU A 260 -21.05 14.30 1.89
CA GLU A 260 -21.02 14.89 0.55
C GLU A 260 -21.86 14.05 -0.44
N SER A 261 -21.26 13.21 -1.30
CA SER A 261 -22.02 12.41 -2.26
C SER A 261 -21.70 10.92 -2.22
N LEU A 262 -22.75 10.09 -2.12
CA LEU A 262 -22.70 8.64 -2.30
C LEU A 262 -23.55 8.24 -3.51
N CYS A 263 -22.95 7.51 -4.44
CA CYS A 263 -23.63 6.97 -5.60
C CYS A 263 -23.28 5.50 -5.72
N THR A 264 -24.29 4.68 -5.94
CA THR A 264 -24.07 3.25 -6.08
C THR A 264 -24.97 2.63 -7.14
N THR A 265 -24.37 1.78 -7.96
CA THR A 265 -25.10 0.85 -8.83
C THR A 265 -25.23 -0.54 -8.21
N GLY A 266 -24.61 -0.73 -7.05
CA GLY A 266 -24.62 -1.98 -6.31
C GLY A 266 -25.90 -2.18 -5.51
N ASN A 267 -26.04 -3.41 -4.99
CA ASN A 267 -27.15 -3.73 -4.12
C ASN A 267 -26.99 -3.04 -2.76
N ILE A 268 -28.12 -2.72 -2.14
CA ILE A 268 -28.15 -2.21 -0.78
C ILE A 268 -28.79 -3.24 0.13
N CYS A 269 -28.08 -3.56 1.20
CA CYS A 269 -28.56 -4.34 2.32
C CYS A 269 -28.75 -3.38 3.50
N TYR A 270 -29.96 -3.31 4.05
CA TYR A 270 -30.20 -2.66 5.34
C TYR A 270 -30.84 -3.66 6.31
N ARG A 271 -30.12 -3.99 7.38
CA ARG A 271 -30.54 -4.98 8.39
C ARG A 271 -30.53 -4.40 9.81
N GLY A 272 -30.01 -3.19 10.00
CA GLY A 272 -29.93 -2.49 11.29
C GLY A 272 -29.01 -1.27 11.20
N GLY A 273 -28.85 -0.54 12.31
CA GLY A 273 -27.96 0.64 12.38
C GLY A 273 -28.63 1.95 11.95
N SER A 274 -27.88 2.83 11.30
CA SER A 274 -28.36 4.11 10.78
C SER A 274 -27.63 4.49 9.48
N ILE A 275 -28.36 5.14 8.57
CA ILE A 275 -27.81 5.83 7.41
C ILE A 275 -28.23 7.29 7.54
N CYS A 276 -27.26 8.17 7.67
CA CYS A 276 -27.43 9.61 7.82
C CYS A 276 -26.94 10.29 6.55
N VAL A 277 -27.74 11.18 5.98
CA VAL A 277 -27.33 12.01 4.83
C VAL A 277 -27.38 13.45 5.31
N ALA A 278 -26.25 14.15 5.24
CA ALA A 278 -26.13 15.53 5.70
C ALA A 278 -26.98 16.50 4.86
N ASP A 279 -27.24 17.70 5.38
CA ASP A 279 -27.91 18.74 4.61
C ASP A 279 -27.03 19.17 3.43
N GLY A 280 -27.57 19.18 2.21
CA GLY A 280 -26.82 19.43 0.98
C GLY A 280 -26.12 18.20 0.38
N ALA A 281 -25.98 17.11 1.13
CA ALA A 281 -25.41 15.85 0.64
C ALA A 281 -26.38 15.09 -0.29
N THR A 282 -25.85 14.20 -1.12
CA THR A 282 -26.65 13.33 -1.99
C THR A 282 -26.34 11.85 -1.80
N ALA A 283 -27.39 11.02 -1.78
CA ALA A 283 -27.27 9.57 -1.78
C ALA A 283 -28.13 8.99 -2.92
N ILE A 284 -27.48 8.56 -3.99
CA ILE A 284 -28.11 8.02 -5.20
C ILE A 284 -27.93 6.51 -5.23
N PHE A 285 -29.05 5.80 -5.20
CA PHE A 285 -29.09 4.36 -5.30
C PHE A 285 -29.58 3.99 -6.70
N SER A 286 -28.89 3.09 -7.39
CA SER A 286 -29.06 2.73 -8.81
C SER A 286 -28.67 3.82 -9.83
N GLY A 287 -27.62 4.61 -9.54
CA GLY A 287 -27.15 5.67 -10.44
C GLY A 287 -25.67 6.01 -10.27
N THR A 288 -25.17 6.89 -11.14
CA THR A 288 -23.82 7.47 -11.07
C THR A 288 -23.85 8.81 -10.33
N CYS A 289 -22.70 9.25 -9.83
CA CYS A 289 -22.60 10.61 -9.32
C CYS A 289 -22.82 11.65 -10.42
N PRO A 290 -23.45 12.80 -10.08
CA PRO A 290 -23.73 13.87 -11.02
C PRO A 290 -22.47 14.59 -11.51
#